data_AF-A0A962IJP2-F1
#
_entry.id   AF-A0A962IJP2-F1
#
_cell.length_a   1.000
_cell.length_b   1.000
_cell.length_c   1.000
_cell.angle_alpha   90.00
_cell.angle_beta   90.00
_cell.angle_gamma   90.00
#
_symmetry.space_group_name_H-M   'P 1'
#
loop_
_entity.id
_entity.type
_entity.pdbx_description
1 polymer ?
#
loop_
_entity_poly.entity_id
_entity_poly.type
_entity_poly.pdbx_seq_one_letter_code
_entity_poly.pdbx_strand_id
1 'polypeptide(L)'
;MKEQPHQDQDSSPENTSRVRSIQCRGCGAPLTLLGGGHKILSLNCAHCGTVMDAHKNYAVLARFHGQQPPFSPFELGMQGKIHDVPFTIIGMIGWESQGYAWVDLLLYSETHGYAWLGYERGHICFVRKTRHLPSATIWSLQPRQSVSDGKRTYKLYEHYMADITYVAGELTWVAKVGDRIQLVEAIAPPFLLSGERSNTETEYHLSEYLEPET
;
A
#
# COMPACT_ATOMS: atom_id res chain seq x y z
N MET A 1 -55.32 -7.98 37.19
CA MET A 1 -54.28 -7.07 36.65
C MET A 1 -52.97 -7.32 37.37
N LYS A 2 -52.06 -8.06 36.72
CA LYS A 2 -50.61 -8.00 36.96
C LYS A 2 -49.96 -8.37 35.62
N GLU A 3 -49.55 -7.35 34.88
CA GLU A 3 -48.83 -7.46 33.61
C GLU A 3 -47.39 -7.91 33.89
N GLN A 4 -46.92 -8.91 33.13
CA GLN A 4 -45.52 -9.29 33.06
C GLN A 4 -44.85 -8.48 31.94
N PRO A 5 -43.64 -7.93 32.14
CA PRO A 5 -42.94 -7.22 31.08
C PRO A 5 -42.30 -8.22 30.12
N HIS A 6 -42.61 -8.08 28.84
CA HIS A 6 -41.91 -8.72 27.74
C HIS A 6 -40.46 -8.22 27.70
N GLN A 7 -39.51 -9.14 27.68
CA GLN A 7 -38.10 -8.85 27.44
C GLN A 7 -37.89 -8.60 25.94
N ASP A 8 -37.50 -7.38 25.60
CA ASP A 8 -37.02 -7.02 24.26
C ASP A 8 -35.67 -7.70 24.01
N GLN A 9 -35.65 -8.67 23.09
CA GLN A 9 -34.42 -9.19 22.52
C GLN A 9 -34.00 -8.28 21.36
N ASP A 10 -33.22 -7.25 21.70
CA ASP A 10 -32.45 -6.49 20.70
C ASP A 10 -31.30 -7.39 20.20
N SER A 11 -31.53 -8.03 19.05
CA SER A 11 -30.51 -8.80 18.34
C SER A 11 -29.97 -7.94 17.19
N SER A 12 -29.08 -7.02 17.54
CA SER A 12 -28.19 -6.38 16.57
C SER A 12 -27.22 -7.43 16.01
N PRO A 13 -27.08 -7.59 14.67
CA PRO A 13 -26.14 -8.56 14.12
C PRO A 13 -24.71 -8.04 14.29
N GLU A 14 -23.93 -8.69 15.16
CA GLU A 14 -22.48 -8.54 15.19
C GLU A 14 -21.91 -8.96 13.83
N ASN A 15 -21.46 -7.98 13.05
CA ASN A 15 -20.69 -8.21 11.82
C ASN A 15 -19.30 -8.73 12.20
N THR A 16 -19.22 -10.01 12.57
CA THR A 16 -17.97 -10.72 12.76
C THR A 16 -17.37 -10.98 11.39
N SER A 17 -16.50 -10.07 10.94
CA SER A 17 -15.63 -10.33 9.80
C SER A 17 -14.80 -11.58 10.14
N ARG A 18 -15.22 -12.74 9.63
CA ARG A 18 -14.50 -14.00 9.84
C ARG A 18 -13.12 -13.84 9.23
N VAL A 19 -12.11 -13.70 10.09
CA VAL A 19 -10.70 -13.78 9.71
C VAL A 19 -10.51 -15.10 8.98
N ARG A 20 -10.37 -15.00 7.66
CA ARG A 20 -10.22 -16.17 6.80
C ARG A 20 -8.73 -16.41 6.64
N SER A 21 -8.24 -17.52 7.15
CA SER A 21 -6.87 -17.96 6.90
C SER A 21 -6.82 -18.90 5.70
N ILE A 22 -5.71 -18.84 4.97
CA ILE A 22 -5.37 -19.81 3.94
C ILE A 22 -3.97 -20.34 4.19
N GLN A 23 -3.66 -21.53 3.70
CA GLN A 23 -2.29 -22.05 3.75
C GLN A 23 -1.52 -21.61 2.51
N CYS A 24 -0.30 -21.12 2.71
CA CYS A 24 0.62 -20.87 1.61
C CYS A 24 0.87 -22.17 0.83
N ARG A 25 0.63 -22.15 -0.48
CA ARG A 25 0.84 -23.32 -1.35
C ARG A 25 2.32 -23.69 -1.55
N GLY A 26 3.26 -22.82 -1.16
CA GLY A 26 4.70 -23.07 -1.28
C GLY A 26 5.36 -23.64 -0.03
N CYS A 27 4.87 -23.32 1.17
CA CYS A 27 5.48 -23.75 2.43
C CYS A 27 4.49 -24.22 3.51
N GLY A 28 3.18 -24.09 3.29
CA GLY A 28 2.15 -24.46 4.27
C GLY A 28 1.91 -23.44 5.39
N ALA A 29 2.71 -22.37 5.50
CA ALA A 29 2.52 -21.34 6.53
C ALA A 29 1.10 -20.72 6.44
N PRO A 30 0.46 -20.43 7.58
CA PRO A 30 -0.83 -19.76 7.59
C PRO A 30 -0.67 -18.31 7.11
N LEU A 31 -1.59 -17.88 6.24
CA LEU A 31 -1.69 -16.51 5.75
C LEU A 31 -3.09 -15.98 6.07
N THR A 32 -3.13 -14.83 6.74
CA THR A 32 -4.38 -14.14 7.06
C THR A 32 -4.84 -13.35 5.85
N LEU A 33 -6.11 -13.49 5.47
CA LEU A 33 -6.77 -12.59 4.54
C LEU A 33 -7.32 -11.41 5.36
N LEU A 34 -6.89 -10.20 5.01
CA LEU A 34 -7.17 -8.96 5.73
C LEU A 34 -8.31 -8.18 5.05
N GLY A 35 -9.06 -8.84 4.17
CA GLY A 35 -10.27 -8.30 3.60
C GLY A 35 -10.03 -7.26 2.52
N GLY A 36 -8.89 -7.30 1.83
CA GLY A 36 -8.48 -6.30 0.85
C GLY A 36 -9.41 -6.14 -0.36
N GLY A 37 -10.57 -6.80 -0.44
CA GLY A 37 -11.58 -6.61 -1.48
C GLY A 37 -11.25 -7.29 -2.81
N HIS A 38 -12.11 -7.10 -3.80
CA HIS A 38 -12.07 -7.83 -5.08
C HIS A 38 -10.94 -7.40 -6.02
N LYS A 39 -10.21 -6.31 -5.75
CA LYS A 39 -9.10 -5.86 -6.59
C LYS A 39 -7.75 -6.47 -6.22
N ILE A 40 -7.69 -7.28 -5.16
CA ILE A 40 -6.47 -8.01 -4.81
C ILE A 40 -6.21 -9.08 -5.85
N LEU A 41 -5.05 -9.00 -6.49
CA LEU A 41 -4.62 -9.93 -7.54
C LEU A 41 -3.62 -10.97 -7.00
N SER A 42 -2.86 -10.63 -5.95
CA SER A 42 -1.89 -11.54 -5.37
C SER A 42 -1.93 -11.58 -3.84
N LEU A 43 -1.61 -12.77 -3.30
CA LEU A 43 -1.28 -12.96 -1.90
C LEU A 43 0.16 -13.47 -1.78
N ASN A 44 0.97 -12.76 -1.01
CA ASN A 44 2.42 -12.90 -0.96
C ASN A 44 2.86 -13.37 0.43
N CYS A 45 3.51 -14.53 0.49
CA CYS A 45 3.91 -15.15 1.74
C CYS A 45 5.20 -14.52 2.28
N ALA A 46 5.10 -13.75 3.37
CA ALA A 46 6.24 -13.18 4.09
C ALA A 46 7.29 -14.22 4.53
N HIS A 47 6.87 -15.46 4.79
CA HIS A 47 7.76 -16.50 5.31
C HIS A 47 8.67 -17.13 4.24
N CYS A 48 8.13 -17.41 3.05
CA CYS A 48 8.86 -18.18 2.03
C CYS A 48 8.93 -17.52 0.65
N GLY A 49 8.34 -16.33 0.51
CA GLY A 49 8.34 -15.54 -0.71
C GLY A 49 7.49 -16.10 -1.85
N THR A 50 6.57 -17.01 -1.56
CA THR A 50 5.64 -17.52 -2.57
C THR A 50 4.58 -16.46 -2.89
N VAL A 51 4.42 -16.17 -4.18
CA VAL A 51 3.39 -15.30 -4.74
C VAL A 51 2.27 -16.17 -5.29
N MET A 52 1.03 -15.93 -4.85
CA MET A 52 -0.14 -16.73 -5.24
C MET A 52 -1.22 -15.86 -5.88
N ASP A 53 -1.90 -16.40 -6.88
CA ASP A 53 -3.01 -15.74 -7.58
C ASP A 53 -4.29 -15.73 -6.73
N ALA A 54 -4.77 -14.55 -6.34
CA ALA A 54 -5.93 -14.40 -5.46
C ALA A 54 -7.26 -14.87 -6.11
N HIS A 55 -7.32 -14.96 -7.44
CA HIS A 55 -8.53 -15.34 -8.18
C HIS A 55 -8.50 -16.76 -8.74
N LYS A 56 -7.32 -17.37 -8.86
CA LYS A 56 -7.14 -18.74 -9.37
C LYS A 56 -6.84 -19.73 -8.25
N ASN A 57 -7.69 -19.75 -7.23
CA ASN A 57 -7.59 -20.68 -6.08
C ASN A 57 -6.21 -20.66 -5.40
N TYR A 58 -5.57 -19.49 -5.34
CA TYR A 58 -4.23 -19.31 -4.79
C TYR A 58 -3.17 -20.17 -5.47
N ALA A 59 -3.30 -20.38 -6.79
CA ALA A 59 -2.27 -21.01 -7.60
C ALA A 59 -0.93 -20.27 -7.45
N VAL A 60 0.17 -21.01 -7.32
CA VAL A 60 1.51 -20.43 -7.22
C VAL A 60 1.89 -19.81 -8.55
N LEU A 61 2.25 -18.52 -8.52
CA LEU A 61 2.71 -17.76 -9.68
C LEU A 61 4.24 -17.69 -9.73
N ALA A 62 4.86 -17.50 -8.57
CA ALA A 62 6.30 -17.37 -8.41
C ALA A 62 6.72 -17.69 -6.98
N ARG A 63 8.03 -17.86 -6.78
CA ARG A 63 8.64 -17.95 -5.44
C ARG A 63 9.98 -17.23 -5.43
N PHE A 64 10.11 -16.23 -4.56
CA PHE A 64 11.31 -15.42 -4.40
C PHE A 64 12.02 -15.79 -3.10
N HIS A 65 13.09 -16.57 -3.21
CA HIS A 65 13.87 -17.03 -2.07
C HIS A 65 14.81 -15.94 -1.54
N GLY A 66 15.08 -15.96 -0.23
CA GLY A 66 16.13 -15.13 0.37
C GLY A 66 15.78 -13.66 0.59
N GLN A 67 14.55 -13.22 0.28
CA GLN A 67 14.09 -11.88 0.62
C GLN A 67 14.21 -11.64 2.14
N GLN A 68 14.69 -10.46 2.51
CA GLN A 68 14.79 -10.05 3.91
C GLN A 68 13.68 -9.04 4.18
N PRO A 69 12.87 -9.22 5.23
CA PRO A 69 11.88 -8.21 5.62
C PRO A 69 12.60 -6.88 5.88
N PRO A 70 12.14 -5.76 5.30
CA PRO A 70 12.68 -4.46 5.61
C PRO A 70 12.31 -4.08 7.06
N PHE A 71 13.11 -3.20 7.67
CA PHE A 71 12.72 -2.62 8.96
C PHE A 71 11.47 -1.74 8.76
N SER A 72 10.44 -2.02 9.55
CA SER A 72 9.19 -1.27 9.58
C SER A 72 8.60 -1.39 10.98
N PRO A 73 8.15 -0.29 11.61
CA PRO A 73 7.37 -0.36 12.86
C PRO A 73 5.94 -0.85 12.60
N PHE A 74 5.55 -1.00 11.34
CA PHE A 74 4.22 -1.43 10.90
C PHE A 74 4.23 -2.89 10.44
N GLU A 75 3.13 -3.59 10.76
CA GLU A 75 2.93 -4.99 10.44
C GLU A 75 1.64 -5.20 9.62
N LEU A 76 1.58 -6.30 8.87
CA LEU A 76 0.35 -6.70 8.17
C LEU A 76 -0.77 -6.96 9.20
N GLY A 77 -1.95 -6.41 8.92
CA GLY A 77 -3.12 -6.47 9.79
C GLY A 77 -3.18 -5.36 10.84
N MET A 78 -2.13 -4.55 10.98
CA MET A 78 -2.18 -3.37 11.83
C MET A 78 -3.24 -2.38 11.31
N GLN A 79 -3.98 -1.79 12.24
CA GLN A 79 -5.09 -0.88 11.96
C GLN A 79 -4.83 0.49 12.55
N GLY A 80 -5.30 1.52 11.87
CA GLY A 80 -5.17 2.91 12.32
C GLY A 80 -6.17 3.81 11.62
N LYS A 81 -6.22 5.07 12.04
CA LYS A 81 -7.01 6.10 11.37
C LYS A 81 -6.08 7.13 10.74
N ILE A 82 -6.40 7.52 9.52
CA ILE A 82 -5.76 8.65 8.84
C ILE A 82 -6.90 9.55 8.36
N HIS A 83 -6.89 10.82 8.78
CA HIS A 83 -7.98 11.77 8.52
C HIS A 83 -9.35 11.21 8.93
N ASP A 84 -9.44 10.63 10.14
CA ASP A 84 -10.61 9.95 10.71
C ASP A 84 -11.12 8.71 9.95
N VAL A 85 -10.45 8.32 8.86
CA VAL A 85 -10.81 7.13 8.08
C VAL A 85 -10.06 5.91 8.59
N PRO A 86 -10.75 4.81 8.94
CA PRO A 86 -10.10 3.59 9.35
C PRO A 86 -9.45 2.87 8.16
N PHE A 87 -8.21 2.44 8.34
CA PHE A 87 -7.45 1.63 7.41
C PHE A 87 -6.86 0.40 8.09
N THR A 88 -6.71 -0.67 7.33
CA THR A 88 -5.90 -1.85 7.68
C THR A 88 -4.73 -1.95 6.71
N ILE A 89 -3.53 -2.21 7.22
CA ILE A 89 -2.37 -2.55 6.39
C ILE A 89 -2.55 -3.97 5.87
N ILE A 90 -2.69 -4.13 4.56
CA ILE A 90 -2.96 -5.43 3.94
C ILE A 90 -1.79 -5.98 3.12
N GLY A 91 -0.87 -5.11 2.69
CA GLY A 91 0.29 -5.48 1.88
C GLY A 91 1.52 -4.65 2.24
N MET A 92 2.69 -5.14 1.85
CA MET A 92 3.98 -4.50 2.11
C MET A 92 4.93 -4.74 0.94
N ILE A 93 5.57 -3.67 0.49
CA ILE A 93 6.64 -3.69 -0.51
C ILE A 93 7.86 -3.03 0.11
N GLY A 94 9.01 -3.70 0.04
CA GLY A 94 10.31 -3.10 0.33
C GLY A 94 10.94 -2.62 -0.96
N TRP A 95 11.49 -1.41 -0.93
CA TRP A 95 12.17 -0.78 -2.06
C TRP A 95 13.62 -0.48 -1.73
N GLU A 96 14.46 -0.47 -2.76
CA GLU A 96 15.83 0.02 -2.70
C GLU A 96 16.14 0.90 -3.91
N SER A 97 16.87 2.00 -3.67
CA SER A 97 17.43 2.88 -4.70
C SER A 97 18.78 3.39 -4.21
N GLN A 98 19.88 3.00 -4.87
CA GLN A 98 21.22 3.56 -4.66
C GLN A 98 21.62 3.81 -3.18
N GLY A 99 21.35 2.86 -2.28
CA GLY A 99 21.68 2.96 -0.85
C GLY A 99 20.60 3.58 0.05
N TYR A 100 19.47 3.99 -0.54
CA TYR A 100 18.23 4.35 0.15
C TYR A 100 17.27 3.16 0.12
N ALA A 101 16.48 3.00 1.17
CA ALA A 101 15.48 1.96 1.27
C ALA A 101 14.29 2.47 2.08
N TRP A 102 13.09 2.17 1.61
CA TRP A 102 11.84 2.52 2.25
C TRP A 102 10.85 1.37 2.11
N VAL A 103 9.73 1.49 2.82
CA VAL A 103 8.65 0.52 2.79
C VAL A 103 7.37 1.21 2.36
N ASP A 104 6.69 0.63 1.39
CA ASP A 104 5.33 1.03 1.02
C ASP A 104 4.34 -0.01 1.54
N LEU A 105 3.38 0.44 2.33
CA LEU A 105 2.35 -0.39 2.95
C LEU A 105 1.02 -0.15 2.24
N LEU A 106 0.43 -1.19 1.66
CA LEU A 106 -0.89 -1.09 1.04
C LEU A 106 -1.92 -1.02 2.15
N LEU A 107 -2.69 0.07 2.16
CA LEU A 107 -3.80 0.30 3.07
C LEU A 107 -5.12 -0.04 2.38
N TYR A 108 -6.06 -0.59 3.15
CA TYR A 108 -7.44 -0.79 2.71
C TYR A 108 -8.44 -0.27 3.72
N SER A 109 -9.46 0.42 3.21
CA SER A 109 -10.64 0.86 3.93
C SER A 109 -11.88 0.42 3.16
N GLU A 110 -12.86 -0.18 3.85
CA GLU A 110 -14.13 -0.56 3.22
C GLU A 110 -14.90 0.64 2.66
N THR A 111 -14.69 1.83 3.25
CA THR A 111 -15.41 3.06 2.87
C THR A 111 -14.63 3.92 1.88
N HIS A 112 -13.28 3.85 1.90
CA HIS A 112 -12.42 4.75 1.13
C HIS A 112 -11.46 4.05 0.16
N GLY A 113 -11.57 2.73 0.03
CA GLY A 113 -10.75 1.94 -0.89
C GLY A 113 -9.29 1.88 -0.47
N TYR A 114 -8.40 1.96 -1.46
CA TYR A 114 -6.96 1.76 -1.26
C TYR A 114 -6.21 3.08 -1.11
N ALA A 115 -5.18 3.04 -0.29
CA ALA A 115 -4.15 4.07 -0.20
C ALA A 115 -2.81 3.39 0.10
N TRP A 116 -1.73 4.15 0.11
CA TRP A 116 -0.42 3.67 0.53
C TRP A 116 0.07 4.47 1.73
N LEU A 117 0.86 3.82 2.58
CA LEU A 117 1.65 4.47 3.62
C LEU A 117 3.12 4.22 3.32
N GLY A 118 3.81 5.26 2.85
CA GLY A 118 5.26 5.24 2.67
C GLY A 118 5.93 5.47 4.02
N TYR A 119 6.89 4.61 4.37
CA TYR A 119 7.69 4.73 5.58
C TYR A 119 9.18 4.72 5.25
N GLU A 120 9.87 5.78 5.67
CA GLU A 120 11.32 5.88 5.57
C GLU A 120 11.89 6.51 6.85
N ARG A 121 12.71 5.77 7.61
CA ARG A 121 13.50 6.30 8.74
C ARG A 121 12.72 7.16 9.75
N GLY A 122 11.46 6.81 10.02
CA GLY A 122 10.59 7.56 10.95
C GLY A 122 9.67 8.58 10.27
N HIS A 123 9.86 8.86 9.00
CA HIS A 123 8.98 9.70 8.18
C HIS A 123 7.87 8.85 7.58
N ILE A 124 6.66 9.41 7.58
CA ILE A 124 5.45 8.75 7.08
C ILE A 124 4.78 9.66 6.06
N CYS A 125 4.44 9.08 4.91
CA CYS A 125 3.67 9.74 3.87
C CYS A 125 2.40 8.95 3.59
N PHE A 126 1.24 9.61 3.66
CA PHE A 126 -0.02 9.05 3.18
C PHE A 126 -0.18 9.34 1.69
N VAL A 127 -0.31 8.29 0.89
CA VAL A 127 -0.17 8.36 -0.57
C VAL A 127 -1.46 7.87 -1.23
N ARG A 128 -1.95 8.62 -2.23
CA ARG A 128 -3.12 8.24 -3.03
C ARG A 128 -2.89 8.44 -4.52
N LYS A 129 -3.41 7.51 -5.33
CA LYS A 129 -3.42 7.65 -6.79
C LYS A 129 -4.21 8.89 -7.18
N THR A 130 -3.64 9.73 -8.03
CA THR A 130 -4.27 10.95 -8.54
C THR A 130 -4.44 10.88 -10.05
N ARG A 131 -5.56 11.42 -10.54
CA ARG A 131 -5.78 11.67 -11.97
C ARG A 131 -5.55 13.14 -12.34
N HIS A 132 -5.27 13.98 -11.33
CA HIS A 132 -4.88 15.36 -11.54
C HIS A 132 -3.41 15.38 -11.91
N LEU A 133 -3.15 15.26 -13.21
CA LEU A 133 -1.81 15.22 -13.74
C LEU A 133 -1.22 16.64 -13.75
N PRO A 134 0.04 16.83 -13.37
CA PRO A 134 0.80 17.94 -13.92
C PRO A 134 0.82 17.78 -15.45
N SER A 135 1.09 18.85 -16.21
CA SER A 135 1.43 18.65 -17.63
C SER A 135 2.49 17.55 -17.75
N ALA A 136 2.43 16.72 -18.81
CA ALA A 136 3.32 15.56 -19.03
C ALA A 136 4.83 15.90 -18.97
N THR A 137 5.15 17.18 -18.90
CA THR A 137 6.46 17.79 -18.68
C THR A 137 7.16 17.37 -17.39
N ILE A 138 6.49 16.85 -16.34
CA ILE A 138 7.21 16.51 -15.09
C ILE A 138 8.43 15.61 -15.33
N TRP A 139 8.30 14.66 -16.25
CA TRP A 139 9.39 13.75 -16.66
C TRP A 139 10.55 14.42 -17.40
N SER A 140 10.35 15.63 -17.94
CA SER A 140 11.39 16.40 -18.63
C SER A 140 11.94 17.56 -17.80
N LEU A 141 11.42 17.78 -16.59
CA LEU A 141 11.93 18.82 -15.71
C LEU A 141 13.28 18.44 -15.11
N GLN A 142 14.06 19.48 -14.83
CA GLN A 142 15.31 19.43 -14.08
C GLN A 142 15.06 19.83 -12.62
N PRO A 143 15.90 19.36 -11.66
CA PRO A 143 15.77 19.73 -10.26
C PRO A 143 15.60 21.24 -10.07
N ARG A 144 14.75 21.63 -9.11
CA ARG A 144 14.36 23.02 -8.79
C ARG A 144 13.42 23.70 -9.78
N GLN A 145 13.14 23.11 -10.95
CA GLN A 145 12.08 23.62 -11.84
C GLN A 145 10.69 23.34 -11.25
N SER A 146 9.74 24.21 -11.57
CA SER A 146 8.38 24.13 -11.00
C SER A 146 7.39 23.46 -11.95
N VAL A 147 6.41 22.78 -11.37
CA VAL A 147 5.27 22.19 -12.06
C VAL A 147 3.99 22.45 -11.28
N SER A 148 2.84 22.61 -11.96
CA SER A 148 1.55 22.79 -11.31
C SER A 148 0.54 21.74 -11.76
N ASP A 149 -0.28 21.27 -10.80
CA ASP A 149 -1.45 20.42 -11.04
C ASP A 149 -2.77 21.25 -11.11
N GLY A 150 -2.65 22.58 -11.19
CA GLY A 150 -3.75 23.54 -11.14
C GLY A 150 -4.20 23.93 -9.73
N LYS A 151 -3.81 23.18 -8.69
CA LYS A 151 -4.11 23.49 -7.29
C LYS A 151 -2.88 23.96 -6.53
N ARG A 152 -1.71 23.38 -6.83
CA ARG A 152 -0.44 23.65 -6.17
C ARG A 152 0.67 23.84 -7.19
N THR A 153 1.74 24.48 -6.75
CA THR A 153 3.01 24.54 -7.50
C THR A 153 4.05 23.75 -6.72
N TYR A 154 4.57 22.71 -7.34
CA TYR A 154 5.60 21.83 -6.81
C TYR A 154 6.94 22.20 -7.42
N LYS A 155 8.02 21.99 -6.67
CA LYS A 155 9.38 22.06 -7.20
C LYS A 155 9.91 20.65 -7.37
N LEU A 156 10.45 20.36 -8.54
CA LEU A 156 11.07 19.08 -8.81
C LEU A 156 12.24 18.85 -7.86
N TYR A 157 12.22 17.70 -7.20
CA TYR A 157 13.26 17.26 -6.29
C TYR A 157 14.24 16.37 -7.04
N GLU A 158 13.78 15.21 -7.53
CA GLU A 158 14.66 14.24 -8.17
C GLU A 158 13.95 13.28 -9.13
N HIS A 159 14.79 12.58 -9.91
CA HIS A 159 14.44 11.41 -10.70
C HIS A 159 15.35 10.27 -10.28
N TYR A 160 14.81 9.08 -10.06
CA TYR A 160 15.60 7.92 -9.64
C TYR A 160 14.96 6.61 -10.10
N MET A 161 15.70 5.52 -9.90
CA MET A 161 15.25 4.16 -10.18
C MET A 161 15.12 3.41 -8.86
N ALA A 162 14.07 2.62 -8.71
CA ALA A 162 13.88 1.78 -7.52
C ALA A 162 13.63 0.32 -7.90
N ASP A 163 14.14 -0.59 -7.10
CA ASP A 163 13.95 -2.04 -7.23
C ASP A 163 13.11 -2.57 -6.06
N ILE A 164 12.17 -3.47 -6.35
CA ILE A 164 11.46 -4.21 -5.31
C ILE A 164 12.40 -5.25 -4.69
N THR A 165 12.61 -5.17 -3.38
CA THR A 165 13.46 -6.09 -2.61
C THR A 165 12.67 -7.07 -1.75
N TYR A 166 11.41 -6.73 -1.43
CA TYR A 166 10.55 -7.54 -0.56
C TYR A 166 9.07 -7.38 -0.93
N VAL A 167 8.29 -8.44 -0.80
CA VAL A 167 6.84 -8.43 -1.07
C VAL A 167 6.11 -9.34 -0.08
N ALA A 168 5.12 -8.79 0.63
CA ALA A 168 4.26 -9.56 1.53
C ALA A 168 2.82 -9.07 1.55
N GLY A 169 1.90 -9.97 1.92
CA GLY A 169 0.48 -9.65 2.09
C GLY A 169 -0.30 -9.60 0.77
N GLU A 170 -1.47 -8.99 0.83
CA GLU A 170 -2.40 -8.79 -0.28
C GLU A 170 -1.97 -7.58 -1.12
N LEU A 171 -1.88 -7.72 -2.44
CA LEU A 171 -1.58 -6.62 -3.37
C LEU A 171 -2.57 -6.55 -4.54
N THR A 172 -2.82 -5.34 -5.02
CA THR A 172 -3.69 -5.05 -6.17
C THR A 172 -3.04 -5.36 -7.53
N TRP A 173 -1.78 -5.80 -7.52
CA TRP A 173 -1.08 -6.37 -8.67
C TRP A 173 -0.21 -7.55 -8.25
N VAL A 174 0.40 -8.22 -9.24
CA VAL A 174 1.35 -9.31 -9.02
C VAL A 174 2.76 -8.71 -9.03
N ALA A 175 3.24 -8.27 -7.87
CA ALA A 175 4.59 -7.72 -7.70
C ALA A 175 5.66 -8.82 -7.80
N LYS A 176 6.84 -8.50 -8.32
CA LYS A 176 7.99 -9.41 -8.35
C LYS A 176 9.20 -8.74 -7.72
N VAL A 177 9.90 -9.50 -6.88
CA VAL A 177 11.22 -9.07 -6.38
C VAL A 177 12.16 -8.93 -7.59
N GLY A 178 12.85 -7.80 -7.66
CA GLY A 178 13.68 -7.39 -8.79
C GLY A 178 12.94 -6.62 -9.89
N ASP A 179 11.62 -6.40 -9.78
CA ASP A 179 10.94 -5.43 -10.65
C ASP A 179 11.49 -4.03 -10.36
N ARG A 180 11.73 -3.28 -11.45
CA ARG A 180 12.33 -1.95 -11.42
C ARG A 180 11.37 -0.90 -11.96
N ILE A 181 11.29 0.24 -11.29
CA ILE A 181 10.49 1.40 -11.73
C ILE A 181 11.34 2.67 -11.81
N GLN A 182 10.91 3.59 -12.67
CA GLN A 182 11.36 4.98 -12.72
C GLN A 182 10.46 5.83 -11.84
N LEU A 183 11.04 6.64 -10.96
CA LEU A 183 10.32 7.62 -10.17
C LEU A 183 10.76 9.04 -10.50
N VAL A 184 9.81 9.95 -10.44
CA VAL A 184 10.03 11.39 -10.44
C VAL A 184 9.22 12.01 -9.31
N GLU A 185 9.83 12.88 -8.53
CA GLU A 185 9.20 13.49 -7.35
C GLU A 185 9.31 15.01 -7.36
N ALA A 186 8.20 15.67 -7.04
CA ALA A 186 8.13 17.12 -6.89
C ALA A 186 7.43 17.48 -5.57
N ILE A 187 7.99 18.45 -4.84
CA ILE A 187 7.57 18.78 -3.47
C ILE A 187 6.85 20.13 -3.44
N ALA A 188 5.73 20.18 -2.74
CA ALA A 188 5.03 21.38 -2.29
C ALA A 188 4.58 21.13 -0.83
N PRO A 189 5.46 21.32 0.18
CA PRO A 189 5.20 20.86 1.53
C PRO A 189 3.83 21.30 2.09
N PRO A 190 3.13 20.41 2.81
CA PRO A 190 3.51 19.05 3.20
C PRO A 190 3.26 17.99 2.11
N PHE A 191 2.97 18.39 0.87
CA PHE A 191 2.59 17.49 -0.21
C PHE A 191 3.75 17.11 -1.13
N LEU A 192 3.67 15.89 -1.66
CA LEU A 192 4.52 15.37 -2.73
C LEU A 192 3.66 14.98 -3.93
N LEU A 193 4.13 15.27 -5.12
CA LEU A 193 3.60 14.72 -6.37
C LEU A 193 4.65 13.77 -6.93
N SER A 194 4.32 12.49 -7.03
CA SER A 194 5.18 11.49 -7.65
C SER A 194 4.59 10.97 -8.95
N GLY A 195 5.47 10.68 -9.90
CA GLY A 195 5.18 9.89 -11.09
C GLY A 195 5.99 8.61 -11.05
N GLU A 196 5.34 7.48 -11.29
CA GLU A 196 5.97 6.17 -11.33
C GLU A 196 5.78 5.58 -12.71
N ARG A 197 6.86 5.12 -13.33
CA ARG A 197 6.82 4.50 -14.66
C ARG A 197 7.45 3.12 -14.61
N SER A 198 6.63 2.13 -14.95
CA SER A 198 7.06 0.77 -15.25
C SER A 198 7.20 0.59 -16.77
N ASN A 199 7.50 -0.64 -17.21
CA ASN A 199 7.55 -0.98 -18.63
C ASN A 199 6.17 -0.91 -19.32
N THR A 200 5.08 -0.93 -18.56
CA THR A 200 3.71 -1.06 -19.11
C THR A 200 2.78 0.10 -18.74
N GLU A 201 3.04 0.80 -17.65
CA GLU A 201 2.15 1.84 -17.13
C GLU A 201 2.93 3.03 -16.57
N THR A 202 2.28 4.20 -16.58
CA THR A 202 2.71 5.36 -15.81
C THR A 202 1.58 5.74 -14.87
N GLU A 203 1.88 5.76 -13.58
CA GLU A 203 0.96 6.18 -12.51
C GLU A 203 1.44 7.48 -11.87
N TYR A 204 0.52 8.18 -11.23
CA TYR A 204 0.83 9.39 -10.49
C TYR A 204 0.15 9.36 -9.13
N HIS A 205 0.87 9.82 -8.12
CA HIS A 205 0.40 9.84 -6.75
C HIS A 205 0.53 11.23 -6.15
N LEU A 206 -0.45 11.57 -5.30
CA LEU A 206 -0.36 12.69 -4.38
C LEU A 206 -0.12 12.13 -2.99
N SER A 207 0.96 12.57 -2.37
CA SER A 207 1.33 12.20 -1.01
C SER A 207 1.20 13.39 -0.08
N GLU A 208 0.88 13.12 1.18
CA GLU A 208 0.87 14.07 2.28
C GLU A 208 1.80 13.53 3.36
N TYR A 209 2.79 14.33 3.74
CA TYR A 209 3.65 14.04 4.88
C TYR A 209 2.83 14.15 6.17
N LEU A 210 2.80 13.08 6.96
CA LEU A 210 2.12 13.04 8.25
C LEU A 210 3.10 13.42 9.36
N GLU A 211 2.81 14.50 10.07
CA GLU A 211 3.58 14.87 11.24
C GLU A 211 3.38 13.84 12.36
N PRO A 212 4.44 13.40 13.06
CA PRO A 212 4.30 12.61 14.27
C PRO A 212 3.50 13.41 15.31
N GLU A 213 2.55 12.76 15.97
CA GLU A 213 1.90 13.33 17.15
C GLU A 213 2.96 13.54 18.24
N THR A 214 3.18 14.80 18.63
CA THR A 214 4.14 15.22 19.68
C THR A 214 3.67 14.88 21.08
#